data_AF-R7UIY2-F1
#
_entry.id   AF-R7UIY2-F1
#
_cell.length_a   1.000
_cell.length_b   1.000
_cell.length_c   1.000
_cell.angle_alpha   90.00
_cell.angle_beta   90.00
_cell.angle_gamma   90.00
#
_symmetry.space_group_name_H-M   'P 1'
#
loop_
_entity.id
_entity.type
_entity.pdbx_description
1 polymer ?
#
loop_
_entity_poly.entity_id
_entity_poly.type
_entity_poly.pdbx_seq_one_letter_code
_entity_poly.pdbx_strand_id
1 'polypeptide(L)'
;MYVNFRHINEHLDGVAKMNASQMTQEELEFHYFKLHDFDNNTMLDGLEIFKALTHLLPYDDQDDVQKVDPRGKNIVDNVLKEDDIDDDGYLTYAEYVLARRREEMREELRSKDL
;
A
#
# COMPACT_ATOMS: atom_id res chain seq x y z
N MET A 1 -4.18 -4.43 -7.55
CA MET A 1 -4.79 -4.82 -6.26
C MET A 1 -4.32 -3.80 -5.26
N TYR A 2 -5.05 -2.70 -5.12
CA TYR A 2 -4.69 -1.63 -4.20
C TYR A 2 -5.33 -1.88 -2.83
N VAL A 3 -4.62 -1.48 -1.77
CA VAL A 3 -5.02 -1.64 -0.38
C VAL A 3 -6.20 -0.70 -0.11
N ASN A 4 -7.44 -1.20 -0.12
CA ASN A 4 -8.62 -0.38 0.16
C ASN A 4 -8.60 0.15 1.62
N PHE A 5 -9.27 1.27 1.92
CA PHE A 5 -9.33 1.90 3.24
C PHE A 5 -9.69 0.92 4.37
N ARG A 6 -10.58 -0.04 4.10
CA ARG A 6 -10.92 -1.11 5.05
C ARG A 6 -9.71 -1.96 5.44
N HIS A 7 -8.83 -2.28 4.48
CA HIS A 7 -7.60 -3.05 4.73
C HIS A 7 -6.53 -2.22 5.45
N ILE A 8 -6.44 -0.91 5.18
CA ILE A 8 -5.55 0.00 5.92
C ILE A 8 -5.92 0.01 7.41
N ASN A 9 -7.21 0.18 7.71
CA ASN A 9 -7.70 0.23 9.08
C ASN A 9 -7.47 -1.09 9.84
N GLU A 10 -7.83 -2.24 9.23
CA GLU A 10 -7.58 -3.58 9.81
C GLU A 10 -6.09 -3.85 10.06
N HIS A 11 -5.22 -3.41 9.15
CA HIS A 11 -3.78 -3.58 9.28
C HIS A 11 -3.18 -2.70 10.40
N LEU A 12 -3.61 -1.44 10.51
CA LEU A 12 -3.13 -0.51 11.55
C LEU A 12 -3.52 -0.94 12.96
N ASP A 13 -4.73 -1.50 13.14
CA ASP A 13 -5.20 -2.01 14.43
C ASP A 13 -4.36 -3.23 14.88
N GLY A 14 -4.03 -4.13 13.96
CA GLY A 14 -3.25 -5.35 14.22
C GLY A 14 -1.74 -5.13 14.45
N VAL A 15 -1.12 -4.22 13.69
CA VAL A 15 0.35 -4.03 13.70
C VAL A 15 0.77 -2.93 14.68
N ALA A 16 0.05 -1.81 14.73
CA ALA A 16 0.46 -0.64 15.50
C ALA A 16 -0.20 -0.55 16.89
N LYS A 17 -1.18 -1.42 17.21
CA LYS A 17 -2.05 -1.31 18.41
C LYS A 17 -2.58 0.12 18.60
N MET A 18 -2.83 0.81 17.49
CA MET A 18 -3.23 2.21 17.49
C MET A 18 -4.73 2.31 17.34
N ASN A 19 -5.32 3.31 18.01
CA ASN A 19 -6.75 3.54 18.00
C ASN A 19 -7.15 4.25 16.69
N ALA A 20 -7.12 3.51 15.58
CA ALA A 20 -7.48 3.99 14.25
C ALA A 20 -8.90 4.56 14.18
N SER A 21 -9.74 4.22 15.16
CA SER A 21 -11.11 4.76 15.34
C SER A 21 -11.17 6.27 15.64
N GLN A 22 -10.06 6.93 15.98
CA GLN A 22 -10.03 8.35 16.32
C GLN A 22 -9.36 9.24 15.25
N MET A 23 -8.94 8.66 14.12
CA MET A 23 -8.21 9.37 13.06
C MET A 23 -9.10 9.65 11.86
N THR A 24 -8.84 10.79 11.20
CA THR A 24 -9.41 11.09 9.89
C THR A 24 -8.85 10.15 8.81
N GLN A 25 -9.51 10.09 7.65
CA GLN A 25 -9.03 9.26 6.54
C GLN A 25 -7.62 9.68 6.12
N GLU A 26 -7.38 10.99 6.02
CA GLU A 26 -6.09 11.56 5.63
C GLU A 26 -5.00 11.25 6.66
N GLU A 27 -5.32 11.25 7.95
CA GLU A 27 -4.37 10.86 9.00
C GLU A 27 -4.04 9.37 8.96
N LEU A 28 -5.02 8.51 8.68
CA LEU A 28 -4.79 7.07 8.51
C LEU A 28 -3.90 6.78 7.30
N GLU A 29 -4.16 7.45 6.18
CA GLU A 29 -3.36 7.32 4.95
C GLU A 29 -1.92 7.80 5.16
N PHE A 30 -1.74 8.98 5.77
CA PHE A 30 -0.42 9.49 6.10
C PHE A 30 0.32 8.58 7.07
N HIS A 31 -0.37 8.06 8.09
CA HIS A 31 0.24 7.15 9.05
C HIS A 31 0.63 5.83 8.39
N TYR A 32 -0.21 5.28 7.51
CA TYR A 32 0.10 4.06 6.76
C TYR A 32 1.33 4.25 5.86
N PHE A 33 1.42 5.39 5.18
CA PHE A 33 2.61 5.78 4.42
C PHE A 33 3.86 5.80 5.32
N LYS A 34 3.79 6.55 6.44
CA LYS A 34 4.90 6.67 7.38
C LYS A 34 5.28 5.36 8.09
N LEU A 35 4.34 4.44 8.27
CA LEU A 35 4.61 3.14 8.88
C LEU A 35 5.54 2.27 8.01
N HIS A 36 5.50 2.45 6.70
CA HIS A 36 6.26 1.66 5.72
C HIS A 36 7.49 2.38 5.17
N ASP A 37 7.64 3.68 5.43
CA ASP A 37 8.87 4.46 5.22
C ASP A 37 9.88 4.15 6.34
N PHE A 38 10.67 3.09 6.15
CA PHE A 38 11.57 2.53 7.15
C PHE A 38 12.85 3.33 7.32
N ASP A 39 13.30 4.02 6.26
CA ASP A 39 14.51 4.83 6.28
C ASP A 39 14.24 6.33 6.59
N ASN A 40 12.95 6.72 6.67
CA ASN A 40 12.46 8.06 6.94
C ASN A 40 12.83 9.11 5.88
N ASN A 41 12.97 8.71 4.62
CA ASN A 41 13.23 9.62 3.51
C ASN A 41 11.96 10.33 2.98
N THR A 42 10.77 10.00 3.51
CA THR A 42 9.45 10.53 3.09
C THR A 42 9.05 10.11 1.67
N MET A 43 9.56 8.98 1.23
CA MET A 43 9.24 8.30 -0.02
C MET A 43 9.08 6.80 0.29
N LEU A 44 8.49 6.05 -0.64
CA LEU A 44 8.41 4.60 -0.53
C LEU A 44 9.15 3.96 -1.70
N ASP A 45 10.18 3.18 -1.41
CA ASP A 45 10.86 2.39 -2.42
C ASP A 45 10.16 1.04 -2.69
N GLY A 46 10.58 0.35 -3.75
CA GLY A 46 9.99 -0.94 -4.12
C GLY A 46 10.09 -2.04 -3.04
N LEU A 47 11.12 -2.04 -2.19
CA LEU A 47 11.25 -2.99 -1.08
C LEU A 47 10.31 -2.65 0.07
N GLU A 48 10.12 -1.35 0.35
CA GLU A 48 9.17 -0.86 1.35
C GLU A 48 7.73 -1.19 0.94
N ILE A 49 7.39 -0.94 -0.33
CA ILE A 49 6.11 -1.34 -0.95
C ILE A 49 5.96 -2.86 -0.90
N PHE A 50 6.99 -3.62 -1.27
CA PHE A 50 6.96 -5.09 -1.23
C PHE A 50 6.63 -5.59 0.18
N LYS A 51 7.32 -5.05 1.19
CA LYS A 51 7.12 -5.43 2.58
C LYS A 51 5.71 -5.10 3.05
N ALA A 52 5.19 -3.92 2.71
CA ALA A 52 3.80 -3.54 2.99
C ALA A 52 2.79 -4.54 2.40
N LEU A 53 3.02 -4.99 1.17
CA LEU A 53 2.17 -5.97 0.49
C LEU A 53 2.24 -7.37 1.11
N THR A 54 3.42 -7.81 1.57
CA THR A 54 3.57 -9.12 2.22
C THR A 54 2.78 -9.23 3.53
N HIS A 55 2.52 -8.11 4.22
CA HIS A 55 1.66 -8.12 5.41
C HIS A 55 0.16 -8.26 5.07
N LEU A 56 -0.24 -7.95 3.83
CA LEU A 56 -1.64 -8.01 3.38
C LEU A 56 -1.98 -9.33 2.69
N LEU A 57 -0.98 -10.04 2.19
CA LEU A 57 -1.16 -11.37 1.63
C LEU A 57 -1.26 -12.37 2.78
N PRO A 58 -2.33 -13.19 2.86
CA PRO A 58 -2.37 -14.27 3.83
C PRO A 58 -1.17 -15.18 3.60
N TYR A 59 -0.38 -15.42 4.64
CA TYR A 59 0.61 -16.48 4.66
C TYR A 59 -0.18 -17.79 4.49
N ASP A 60 -0.09 -18.43 3.32
CA ASP A 60 -0.36 -19.86 3.27
C ASP A 60 0.71 -20.50 4.17
N ASP A 61 0.30 -21.30 5.15
CA ASP A 61 1.16 -22.02 6.12
C ASP A 61 2.05 -23.07 5.40
N GLN A 62 2.92 -22.62 4.50
CA GLN A 62 4.02 -23.40 3.96
C GLN A 62 5.31 -22.74 4.39
N ASP A 63 6.02 -23.47 5.25
CA ASP A 63 7.35 -23.20 5.75
C ASP A 63 8.38 -23.29 4.62
N ASP A 64 8.50 -22.24 3.81
CA ASP A 64 9.68 -22.08 2.95
C ASP A 64 10.06 -20.61 2.73
N VAL A 65 11.09 -20.19 3.46
CA VAL A 65 11.64 -18.84 3.55
C VAL A 65 12.43 -18.45 2.27
N GLN A 66 12.12 -19.02 1.10
CA GLN A 66 12.96 -18.85 -0.11
C GLN A 66 12.23 -18.66 -1.43
N LYS A 67 10.90 -18.54 -1.46
CA LYS A 67 10.22 -18.06 -2.67
C LYS A 67 9.81 -16.62 -2.47
N VAL A 68 10.65 -15.70 -2.95
CA VAL A 68 10.17 -14.38 -3.36
C VAL A 68 9.03 -14.67 -4.33
N ASP A 69 7.79 -14.52 -3.87
CA ASP A 69 6.63 -14.82 -4.68
C ASP A 69 6.73 -13.94 -5.94
N PRO A 70 6.85 -14.51 -7.16
CA PRO A 70 6.89 -13.73 -8.39
C PRO A 70 5.69 -12.79 -8.49
N ARG A 71 4.57 -13.15 -7.85
CA ARG A 71 3.38 -12.29 -7.74
C ARG A 71 3.67 -11.01 -6.98
N GLY A 72 4.40 -11.07 -5.86
CA GLY A 72 4.76 -9.89 -5.08
C GLY A 72 5.67 -8.93 -5.86
N LYS A 73 6.69 -9.47 -6.54
CA LYS A 73 7.54 -8.66 -7.43
C LYS A 73 6.74 -8.02 -8.56
N ASN A 74 5.87 -8.79 -9.21
CA ASN A 74 5.01 -8.28 -10.28
C ASN A 74 4.07 -7.16 -9.78
N ILE A 75 3.61 -7.22 -8.53
CA ILE A 75 2.76 -6.16 -7.98
C ILE A 75 3.57 -4.88 -7.76
N VAL A 76 4.78 -4.97 -7.18
CA VAL A 76 5.66 -3.81 -7.01
C VAL A 76 5.97 -3.15 -8.35
N ASP A 77 6.39 -3.96 -9.34
CA ASP A 77 6.71 -3.47 -10.68
C ASP A 77 5.49 -2.76 -11.33
N ASN A 78 4.27 -3.27 -11.10
CA ASN A 78 3.05 -2.63 -11.60
C ASN A 78 2.71 -1.33 -10.87
N VAL A 79 2.91 -1.28 -9.55
CA VAL A 79 2.66 -0.07 -8.74
C VAL A 79 3.58 1.06 -9.20
N LEU A 80 4.90 0.82 -9.22
CA LEU A 80 5.86 1.83 -9.67
C LEU A 80 5.54 2.29 -11.09
N LYS A 81 5.31 1.35 -12.02
CA LYS A 81 4.97 1.70 -13.40
C LYS A 81 3.73 2.60 -13.58
N GLU A 82 2.74 2.49 -12.69
CA GLU A 82 1.49 3.26 -12.80
C GLU A 82 1.52 4.59 -12.04
N ASP A 83 2.30 4.65 -10.96
CA ASP A 83 2.18 5.68 -9.93
C ASP A 83 3.48 6.46 -9.66
N ASP A 84 4.65 5.92 -10.02
CA ASP A 84 5.92 6.65 -10.04
C ASP A 84 5.93 7.53 -11.30
N ILE A 85 5.67 8.83 -11.12
CA ILE A 85 5.40 9.75 -12.23
C ILE A 85 6.70 10.25 -12.85
N ASP A 86 7.74 10.44 -12.03
CA ASP A 86 9.04 10.91 -12.48
C ASP A 86 10.08 9.80 -12.72
N ASP A 87 9.70 8.53 -12.49
CA ASP A 87 10.46 7.30 -12.77
C ASP A 87 11.79 7.27 -12.00
N ASP A 88 11.77 7.78 -10.75
CA ASP A 88 12.94 7.84 -9.87
C ASP A 88 13.12 6.58 -9.01
N GLY A 89 12.14 5.66 -9.07
CA GLY A 89 12.11 4.40 -8.33
C GLY A 89 11.45 4.50 -6.95
N TYR A 90 10.86 5.65 -6.63
CA TYR A 90 10.19 5.93 -5.37
C TYR A 90 8.75 6.42 -5.60
N LEU A 91 7.93 6.30 -4.56
CA LEU A 91 6.67 7.01 -4.48
C LEU A 91 6.77 8.08 -3.40
N THR A 92 6.69 9.34 -3.81
CA THR A 92 6.44 10.43 -2.88
C THR A 92 5.04 10.31 -2.26
N TYR A 93 4.81 10.98 -1.13
CA TYR A 93 3.46 11.04 -0.54
C TYR A 93 2.43 11.63 -1.52
N ALA A 94 2.84 12.57 -2.38
CA ALA A 94 1.96 13.17 -3.38
C ALA A 94 1.53 12.14 -4.43
N GLU A 95 2.46 11.36 -4.97
CA GLU A 95 2.17 10.28 -5.92
C GLU A 95 1.32 9.19 -5.31
N TYR A 96 1.64 8.78 -4.08
CA TYR A 96 0.84 7.83 -3.31
C TYR A 96 -0.63 8.28 -3.17
N VAL A 97 -0.87 9.54 -2.78
CA VAL A 97 -2.24 10.06 -2.64
C VAL A 97 -2.94 10.17 -4.00
N LEU A 98 -2.22 10.54 -5.07
CA LEU A 98 -2.78 10.57 -6.42
C LEU A 98 -3.18 9.18 -6.91
N ALA A 99 -2.36 8.16 -6.64
CA ALA A 99 -2.68 6.76 -6.93
C ALA A 99 -3.96 6.30 -6.23
N ARG A 100 -4.07 6.58 -4.92
CA ARG A 100 -5.23 6.27 -4.09
C ARG A 100 -6.51 6.87 -4.63
N ARG A 101 -6.52 8.18 -4.89
CA ARG A 101 -7.69 8.90 -5.44
C ARG A 101 -8.08 8.39 -6.82
N ARG A 102 -7.10 8.02 -7.65
CA ARG A 102 -7.34 7.45 -8.98
C ARG A 102 -8.08 6.12 -8.88
N GLU A 103 -7.69 5.27 -7.94
CA GLU A 103 -8.35 3.99 -7.72
C GLU A 103 -9.76 4.14 -7.12
N GLU A 104 -9.96 5.06 -6.17
CA GLU A 104 -11.29 5.37 -5.63
C GLU A 104 -12.26 5.80 -6.74
N MET A 105 -11.82 6.67 -7.65
CA MET A 105 -12.60 7.04 -8.84
C MET A 105 -12.90 5.83 -9.75
N ARG A 106 -11.93 4.93 -9.95
CA ARG A 106 -12.13 3.71 -10.75
C ARG A 106 -13.15 2.76 -10.10
N GLU A 107 -13.11 2.61 -8.79
CA GLU A 107 -14.08 1.81 -8.02
C GLU A 107 -15.49 2.43 -8.09
N GLU A 108 -15.60 3.76 -7.95
CA GLU A 108 -16.88 4.46 -8.11
C GLU A 108 -17.47 4.31 -9.51
N LEU A 109 -16.65 4.38 -10.56
CA LEU A 109 -17.11 4.16 -11.94
C LEU A 109 -17.61 2.72 -12.13
N ARG A 110 -16.85 1.74 -11.65
CA ARG A 110 -17.24 0.31 -11.72
C ARG A 110 -18.54 0.02 -11.00
N SER A 111 -18.81 0.68 -9.87
CA SER A 111 -20.04 0.47 -9.11
C SER A 111 -21.29 1.11 -9.74
N LYS A 112 -21.12 2.08 -10.65
CA LYS A 112 -22.23 2.73 -11.39
C LYS A 112 -22.65 1.99 -12.65
N ASP A 113 -21.80 1.10 -13.17
CA ASP A 113 -22.06 0.28 -14.36
C ASP A 113 -22.75 -1.07 -14.05
N LEU A 114 -23.10 -1.32 -12.77
CA LEU A 114 -23.93 -2.45 -12.29
C LEU A 114 -25.34 -1.97 -11.89
#